data_AF-A0A2N0PKE6-F1
#
_entry.id   AF-A0A2N0PKE6-F1
#
_cell.length_a   1.000
_cell.length_b   1.000
_cell.length_c   1.000
_cell.angle_alpha   90.00
_cell.angle_beta   90.00
_cell.angle_gamma   90.00
#
_symmetry.space_group_name_H-M   'P 1'
#
loop_
_entity.id
_entity.type
_entity.pdbx_description
1 polymer ?
#
loop_
_entity_poly.entity_id
_entity_poly.type
_entity_poly.pdbx_seq_one_letter_code
_entity_poly.pdbx_strand_id
1 'polypeptide(L)'
;MEEDARFEVIINYLFFGEGLEKRLVQYNHLEEHEARKKINIEVKDQLPKEVSKAAVRKKIERARKIYDLFFRITDDKNQRIEYIKRIKTFTASSISKLSSENIEYVASQVRMNTNDFK
;
A
#
# COMPACT_ATOMS: atom_id res chain seq x y z
N MET A 1 -16.72 12.20 -10.00
CA MET A 1 -17.15 10.83 -10.38
C MET A 1 -15.97 9.91 -10.68
N GLU A 2 -15.15 10.14 -11.72
CA GLU A 2 -14.01 9.24 -12.04
C GLU A 2 -12.82 9.41 -11.08
N GLU A 3 -12.57 10.64 -10.62
CA GLU A 3 -11.52 10.98 -9.66
C GLU A 3 -11.82 10.43 -8.25
N ASP A 4 -13.08 10.52 -7.81
CA ASP A 4 -13.53 9.98 -6.53
C ASP A 4 -13.36 8.45 -6.47
N ALA A 5 -13.72 7.74 -7.56
CA ALA A 5 -13.54 6.30 -7.66
C ALA A 5 -12.04 5.90 -7.65
N ARG A 6 -11.18 6.72 -8.26
CA ARG A 6 -9.72 6.49 -8.24
C ARG A 6 -9.16 6.62 -6.81
N PHE A 7 -9.56 7.66 -6.08
CA PHE A 7 -9.14 7.85 -4.70
C PHE A 7 -9.62 6.72 -3.80
N GLU A 8 -10.88 6.32 -3.94
CA GLU A 8 -11.46 5.23 -3.16
C GLU A 8 -10.67 3.92 -3.36
N VAL A 9 -10.29 3.60 -4.60
CA VAL A 9 -9.45 2.43 -4.87
C VAL A 9 -8.10 2.52 -4.16
N ILE A 10 -7.43 3.68 -4.19
CA ILE A 10 -6.13 3.86 -3.52
C ILE A 10 -6.30 3.75 -2.00
N ILE A 11 -7.34 4.36 -1.43
CA ILE A 11 -7.65 4.31 0.00
C ILE A 11 -7.94 2.87 0.46
N ASN A 12 -8.70 2.10 -0.31
CA ASN A 12 -8.98 0.70 0.01
C ASN A 12 -7.69 -0.15 0.00
N TYR A 13 -6.79 0.11 -0.95
CA TYR A 13 -5.47 -0.53 -0.94
C TYR A 13 -4.59 -0.07 0.22
N LEU A 14 -4.66 1.20 0.61
CA LEU A 14 -3.94 1.74 1.77
C LEU A 14 -4.34 1.00 3.04
N PHE A 15 -5.64 0.87 3.30
CA PHE A 15 -6.14 0.16 4.49
C PHE A 15 -5.84 -1.34 4.44
N PHE A 16 -5.92 -1.95 3.26
CA PHE A 16 -5.52 -3.35 3.12
C PHE A 16 -4.02 -3.54 3.42
N GLY A 17 -3.17 -2.66 2.91
CA GLY A 17 -1.73 -2.66 3.21
C GLY A 17 -1.44 -2.47 4.70
N GLU A 18 -2.12 -1.51 5.35
CA GLU A 18 -2.02 -1.29 6.81
C GLU A 18 -2.38 -2.57 7.59
N GLY A 19 -3.45 -3.26 7.19
CA GLY A 19 -3.86 -4.53 7.80
C GLY A 19 -2.83 -5.64 7.62
N LEU A 20 -2.21 -5.73 6.43
CA LEU A 20 -1.15 -6.70 6.15
C LEU A 20 0.09 -6.48 7.02
N GLU A 21 0.51 -5.22 7.21
CA GLU A 21 1.66 -4.90 8.06
C GLU A 21 1.36 -5.16 9.55
N LYS A 22 0.14 -4.83 10.01
CA LYS A 22 -0.32 -5.21 11.36
C LYS A 22 -0.32 -6.72 11.57
N ARG A 23 -0.74 -7.50 10.57
CA ARG A 23 -0.71 -8.97 10.63
C ARG A 23 0.73 -9.50 10.60
N LEU A 24 1.64 -8.84 9.88
CA LEU A 24 3.06 -9.20 9.83
C LEU A 24 3.73 -9.10 11.20
N VAL A 25 3.39 -8.07 12.00
CA VAL A 25 3.89 -7.92 13.38
C VAL A 25 3.55 -9.15 14.25
N GLN A 26 2.41 -9.80 14.01
CA GLN A 26 2.00 -11.00 14.75
C GLN A 26 2.84 -12.25 14.40
N TYR A 27 3.61 -12.18 13.31
CA TYR A 27 4.53 -13.22 12.86
C TYR A 27 6.01 -12.83 13.01
N ASN A 28 6.33 -11.89 13.90
CA ASN A 28 7.71 -11.44 14.17
C ASN A 28 8.67 -12.55 14.64
N HIS A 29 8.14 -13.70 15.09
CA HIS A 29 8.90 -14.88 15.49
C HIS A 29 9.30 -15.78 14.29
N LEU A 30 8.82 -15.47 13.08
CA LEU A 30 9.14 -16.19 11.86
C LEU A 30 10.10 -15.37 11.00
N GLU A 31 10.87 -16.06 10.16
CA GLU A 31 11.57 -15.43 9.05
C GLU A 31 10.59 -14.67 8.15
N GLU A 32 10.98 -13.48 7.70
CA GLU A 32 10.08 -12.56 6.98
C GLU A 32 9.42 -13.22 5.76
N HIS A 33 10.17 -14.06 5.03
CA HIS A 33 9.65 -14.76 3.87
C HIS A 33 8.55 -15.78 4.23
N GLU A 34 8.68 -16.50 5.35
CA GLU A 34 7.66 -17.43 5.83
C GLU A 34 6.46 -16.68 6.41
N ALA A 35 6.68 -15.59 7.16
CA ALA A 35 5.62 -14.73 7.64
C ALA A 35 4.75 -14.19 6.49
N ARG A 36 5.39 -13.66 5.44
CA ARG A 36 4.70 -13.17 4.24
C ARG A 36 3.96 -14.27 3.48
N LYS A 37 4.53 -15.47 3.39
CA LYS A 37 3.89 -16.64 2.76
C LYS A 37 2.64 -17.06 3.54
N LYS A 38 2.70 -17.05 4.87
CA LYS A 38 1.56 -17.35 5.74
C LYS A 38 0.43 -16.34 5.54
N ILE A 39 0.73 -15.05 5.55
CA ILE A 39 -0.26 -13.99 5.26
C ILE A 39 -0.89 -14.18 3.87
N ASN A 40 -0.11 -14.52 2.84
CA ASN A 40 -0.64 -14.78 1.51
C ASN A 40 -1.65 -15.95 1.49
N ILE A 41 -1.42 -16.98 2.30
CA ILE A 41 -2.34 -18.11 2.46
C ILE A 41 -3.60 -17.63 3.20
N GLU A 42 -3.45 -16.93 4.33
CA GLU A 42 -4.60 -16.42 5.10
C GLU A 42 -5.54 -15.53 4.27
N VAL A 43 -4.98 -14.65 3.44
CA VAL A 43 -5.78 -13.82 2.52
C VAL A 43 -6.44 -14.68 1.46
N LYS A 44 -5.75 -15.69 0.92
CA LYS A 44 -6.34 -16.58 -0.11
C LYS A 44 -7.47 -17.43 0.47
N ASP A 45 -7.38 -17.85 1.72
CA ASP A 45 -8.40 -18.68 2.38
C ASP A 45 -9.71 -17.92 2.63
N GLN A 46 -9.67 -16.59 2.67
CA GLN A 46 -10.84 -15.72 2.77
C GLN A 46 -11.54 -15.45 1.41
N LEU A 47 -10.96 -15.91 0.30
CA LEU A 47 -11.42 -15.61 -1.05
C LEU A 47 -12.01 -16.85 -1.74
N PRO A 48 -12.89 -16.66 -2.74
CA PRO A 48 -13.43 -17.76 -3.55
C PRO A 48 -12.32 -18.63 -4.15
N LYS A 49 -12.59 -19.93 -4.29
CA LYS A 49 -11.57 -20.92 -4.73
C LYS A 49 -11.01 -20.58 -6.12
N GLU A 50 -11.83 -19.98 -6.97
CA GLU A 50 -11.57 -19.56 -8.35
C GLU A 50 -10.47 -18.49 -8.44
N VAL A 51 -10.27 -17.69 -7.39
CA VAL A 51 -9.23 -16.64 -7.39
C VAL A 51 -7.85 -17.29 -7.34
N SER A 52 -7.03 -17.12 -8.36
CA SER A 52 -5.69 -17.74 -8.38
C SER A 52 -4.76 -17.18 -7.30
N LYS A 53 -3.85 -18.02 -6.77
CA LYS A 53 -2.79 -17.59 -5.83
C LYS A 53 -1.94 -16.44 -6.40
N ALA A 54 -1.70 -16.46 -7.71
CA ALA A 54 -0.96 -15.40 -8.41
C ALA A 54 -1.72 -14.06 -8.39
N ALA A 55 -3.04 -14.08 -8.58
CA ALA A 55 -3.87 -12.89 -8.49
C ALA A 55 -3.85 -12.31 -7.06
N VAL A 56 -3.97 -13.17 -6.03
CA VAL A 56 -3.87 -12.75 -4.62
C VAL A 56 -2.53 -12.09 -4.33
N ARG A 57 -1.42 -12.72 -4.71
CA ARG A 57 -0.06 -12.15 -4.52
C ARG A 57 0.08 -10.78 -5.17
N LYS A 58 -0.41 -10.59 -6.40
CA LYS A 58 -0.40 -9.28 -7.10
C LYS A 58 -1.19 -8.21 -6.35
N LYS A 59 -2.33 -8.57 -5.75
CA LYS A 59 -3.18 -7.64 -4.99
C LYS A 59 -2.54 -7.26 -3.65
N ILE A 60 -1.95 -8.23 -2.94
CA ILE A 60 -1.18 -8.00 -1.71
C ILE A 60 0.02 -7.10 -1.98
N GLU A 61 0.80 -7.38 -3.02
CA GLU A 61 1.97 -6.59 -3.37
C GLU A 61 1.61 -5.13 -3.68
N ARG A 62 0.52 -4.93 -4.44
CA ARG A 62 -0.01 -3.59 -4.70
C ARG A 62 -0.40 -2.86 -3.42
N ALA A 63 -1.08 -3.55 -2.49
CA ALA A 63 -1.49 -2.97 -1.22
C ALA A 63 -0.28 -2.54 -0.38
N ARG A 64 0.73 -3.40 -0.27
CA ARG A 64 1.98 -3.11 0.44
C ARG A 64 2.69 -1.89 -0.12
N LYS A 65 2.88 -1.82 -1.45
CA LYS A 65 3.55 -0.66 -2.07
C LYS A 65 2.80 0.65 -1.90
N ILE A 66 1.47 0.60 -1.98
CA ILE A 66 0.62 1.78 -1.73
C ILE A 66 0.79 2.22 -0.27
N TYR A 67 0.71 1.28 0.68
CA TYR A 67 0.89 1.59 2.09
C TYR A 67 2.29 2.14 2.38
N ASP A 68 3.34 1.49 1.89
CA ASP A 68 4.74 1.91 2.07
C ASP A 68 4.98 3.33 1.55
N LEU A 69 4.46 3.66 0.36
CA LEU A 69 4.56 5.02 -0.20
C LEU A 69 3.97 6.09 0.72
N PHE A 70 2.71 5.94 1.14
CA PHE A 70 2.06 6.97 1.95
C PHE A 70 2.54 6.97 3.40
N PHE A 71 2.93 5.81 3.94
CA PHE A 71 3.55 5.72 5.25
C PHE A 71 4.90 6.45 5.30
N ARG A 72 5.73 6.33 4.26
CA ARG A 72 7.00 7.06 4.15
C ARG A 72 6.82 8.57 3.96
N ILE A 73 5.71 9.00 3.35
CA ILE A 73 5.38 10.43 3.26
C ILE A 73 5.03 10.98 4.64
N THR A 74 4.20 10.26 5.41
CA THR A 74 3.74 10.70 6.73
C THR A 74 3.30 9.53 7.62
N ASP A 75 3.63 9.63 8.90
CA ASP A 75 3.18 8.71 9.95
C ASP A 75 1.72 9.02 10.39
N ASP A 76 1.22 10.23 10.14
CA ASP A 76 -0.15 10.67 10.41
C ASP A 76 -1.15 10.05 9.40
N LYS A 77 -2.04 9.21 9.92
CA LYS A 77 -3.06 8.51 9.13
C LYS A 77 -4.01 9.46 8.39
N ASN A 78 -4.37 10.60 8.97
CA ASN A 78 -5.28 11.55 8.34
C ASN A 78 -4.59 12.25 7.17
N GLN A 79 -3.33 12.67 7.37
CA GLN A 79 -2.54 13.29 6.30
C GLN A 79 -2.34 12.35 5.11
N ARG A 80 -2.20 11.03 5.31
CA ARG A 80 -2.13 10.07 4.18
C ARG A 80 -3.32 10.18 3.24
N ILE A 81 -4.53 10.31 3.80
CA ILE A 81 -5.76 10.44 3.01
C ILE A 81 -5.77 11.77 2.25
N GLU A 82 -5.30 12.85 2.86
CA GLU A 82 -5.16 14.14 2.18
C GLU A 82 -4.16 14.06 1.01
N TYR A 83 -3.00 13.40 1.20
CA TYR A 83 -2.04 13.20 0.12
C TYR A 83 -2.61 12.37 -1.03
N ILE A 84 -3.40 11.32 -0.73
CA ILE A 84 -4.08 10.53 -1.76
C ILE A 84 -5.02 11.43 -2.59
N LYS A 85 -5.82 12.28 -1.93
CA LYS A 85 -6.75 13.19 -2.59
C LYS A 85 -6.07 14.26 -3.45
N ARG A 86 -4.77 14.52 -3.26
CA ARG A 86 -3.98 15.44 -4.10
C ARG A 86 -3.46 14.78 -5.40
N ILE A 87 -3.60 13.46 -5.55
CA ILE A 87 -3.08 12.75 -6.72
C ILE A 87 -3.95 13.02 -7.96
N LYS A 88 -3.36 13.71 -8.94
CA LYS A 88 -4.05 13.99 -10.21
C LYS A 88 -3.91 12.88 -11.25
N THR A 89 -2.76 12.19 -11.29
CA THR A 89 -2.38 11.34 -12.44
C THR A 89 -2.06 9.89 -12.08
N PHE A 90 -1.67 9.60 -10.84
CA PHE A 90 -1.30 8.23 -10.46
C PHE A 90 -2.53 7.38 -10.13
N THR A 91 -2.54 6.15 -10.65
CA THR A 91 -3.50 5.12 -10.27
C THR A 91 -2.85 4.13 -9.31
N ALA A 92 -3.66 3.34 -8.58
CA ALA A 92 -3.16 2.21 -7.79
C ALA A 92 -2.32 1.22 -8.61
N SER A 93 -2.64 1.05 -9.91
CA SER A 93 -1.86 0.21 -10.81
C SER A 93 -0.49 0.81 -11.11
N SER A 94 -0.43 2.10 -11.42
CA SER A 94 0.83 2.81 -11.68
C SER A 94 1.74 2.82 -10.45
N ILE A 95 1.18 3.07 -9.26
CA ILE A 95 1.94 3.04 -7.99
C ILE A 95 2.54 1.64 -7.75
N SER A 96 1.79 0.57 -8.03
CA SER A 96 2.30 -0.80 -7.81
C SER A 96 3.50 -1.19 -8.69
N LYS A 97 3.78 -0.42 -9.74
CA LYS A 97 4.95 -0.63 -10.62
C LYS A 97 6.21 0.05 -10.11
N LEU A 98 6.12 0.93 -9.11
CA LEU A 98 7.29 1.57 -8.52
C LEU A 98 8.18 0.52 -7.82
N SER A 99 9.49 0.67 -7.94
CA SER A 99 10.46 -0.06 -7.12
C SER A 99 10.53 0.57 -5.72
N SER A 100 11.16 -0.12 -4.78
CA SER A 100 11.35 0.41 -3.42
C SER A 100 12.16 1.71 -3.43
N GLU A 101 13.17 1.82 -4.29
CA GLU A 101 13.99 3.04 -4.43
C GLU A 101 13.15 4.20 -4.98
N ASN A 102 12.29 3.92 -5.97
CA ASN A 102 11.40 4.94 -6.51
C ASN A 102 10.33 5.37 -5.50
N ILE A 103 9.85 4.45 -4.66
CA ILE A 103 8.94 4.77 -3.55
C ILE A 103 9.64 5.70 -2.56
N GLU A 104 10.86 5.38 -2.13
CA GLU A 104 11.63 6.23 -1.21
C GLU A 104 11.88 7.61 -1.81
N TYR A 105 12.33 7.66 -3.08
CA TYR A 105 12.57 8.91 -3.78
C TYR A 105 11.30 9.77 -3.82
N VAL A 106 10.18 9.25 -4.30
CA VAL A 106 8.92 10.01 -4.36
C VAL A 106 8.49 10.48 -2.97
N ALA A 107 8.55 9.61 -1.95
CA ALA A 107 8.18 9.98 -0.60
C ALA A 107 9.06 11.10 -0.03
N SER A 108 10.38 11.07 -0.28
CA SER A 108 11.32 12.14 0.09
C SER A 108 10.95 13.48 -0.56
N GLN A 109 10.65 13.48 -1.86
CA GLN A 109 10.33 14.71 -2.60
C GLN A 109 9.05 15.35 -2.08
N VAL A 110 8.01 14.54 -1.79
CA VAL A 110 6.76 15.06 -1.22
C VAL A 110 7.00 15.67 0.17
N ARG A 111 7.80 15.01 1.02
CA ARG A 111 8.13 15.53 2.36
C ARG A 111 8.85 16.87 2.29
N MET A 112 9.88 16.99 1.44
CA MET A 112 10.64 18.24 1.26
C MET A 112 9.72 19.38 0.82
N ASN A 113 8.92 19.15 -0.22
CA ASN A 113 7.98 20.16 -0.73
C ASN A 113 6.91 20.58 0.28
N THR A 114 6.67 19.82 1.36
CA THR A 114 5.68 20.19 2.39
C THR A 114 6.31 20.99 3.54
N ASN A 115 7.61 20.80 3.79
CA ASN A 115 8.35 21.53 4.82
C ASN A 115 8.74 22.95 4.38
N ASP A 116 8.80 23.21 3.07
CA ASP A 116 9.09 24.55 2.52
C ASP A 116 7.93 25.54 2.67
N PHE A 117 6.77 25.11 3.19
CA PHE A 117 5.57 25.94 3.42
C PHE A 117 5.18 26.07 4.90
N LYS A 118 6.08 25.70 5.84
CA LYS A 118 5.88 25.90 7.28
C LYS A 118 6.72 27.05 7.83
#